data_AF-U9SYF0-F1
#
_entry.id   AF-U9SYF0-F1
#
_cell.length_a   1.000
_cell.length_b   1.000
_cell.length_c   1.000
_cell.angle_alpha   90.00
_cell.angle_beta   90.00
_cell.angle_gamma   90.00
#
_symmetry.space_group_name_H-M   'P 1'
#
loop_
_entity.id
_entity.type
_entity.pdbx_description
1 polymer ?
#
loop_
_entity_poly.entity_id
_entity_poly.type
_entity_poly.pdbx_seq_one_letter_code
_entity_poly.pdbx_strand_id
1 'polypeptide(L)'
;MPIGRQFKPKEPYTHRLRKILDEYPDGSQILREILQNSDDAQSTEQIFILDHNTYPSQSLFEPDYVDNYQRTNLKLDRFQGPALLSRNTTTFEEKDFQSLLKLADSEKRDQFDKIGVMGVGFNSIYHITDSPSFITGDKYIILDPHEWYFNGGIQFDFVKEQLSKDYPDQFAPFKISCDKPFNGTIFRYPLRTNQDSVDSKISNKVYKPEAILDMFHKF
;
A
#
# COMPACT_ATOMS: atom_id res chain seq x y z
N MET A 1 -37.30 1.60 -30.82
CA MET A 1 -36.81 2.21 -29.57
C MET A 1 -35.31 2.37 -29.70
N PRO A 2 -34.72 3.56 -29.50
CA PRO A 2 -33.27 3.70 -29.49
C PRO A 2 -32.68 2.90 -28.32
N ILE A 3 -31.55 2.23 -28.56
CA ILE A 3 -30.79 1.48 -27.55
C ILE A 3 -29.93 2.51 -26.80
N GLY A 4 -30.32 2.81 -25.56
CA GLY A 4 -29.52 3.64 -24.66
C GLY A 4 -28.46 2.80 -23.94
N ARG A 5 -27.27 3.38 -23.71
CA ARG A 5 -26.26 2.79 -22.82
C ARG A 5 -26.59 3.21 -21.39
N GLN A 6 -26.91 2.25 -20.54
CA GLN A 6 -27.00 2.49 -19.10
C GLN A 6 -25.59 2.62 -18.53
N PHE A 7 -25.40 3.54 -17.59
CA PHE A 7 -24.19 3.64 -16.77
C PHE A 7 -24.57 3.95 -15.33
N LYS A 8 -23.76 3.48 -14.38
CA LYS A 8 -23.86 3.81 -12.96
C LYS A 8 -22.54 4.49 -12.57
N PRO A 9 -22.55 5.75 -12.11
CA PRO A 9 -21.32 6.41 -11.67
C PRO A 9 -20.68 5.64 -10.52
N LYS A 10 -19.38 5.34 -10.62
CA LYS A 10 -18.56 4.77 -9.54
C LYS A 10 -17.85 5.92 -8.82
N GLU A 11 -17.90 5.95 -7.48
CA GLU A 11 -17.09 6.90 -6.69
C GLU A 11 -15.63 6.40 -6.68
N PRO A 12 -14.63 7.23 -7.02
CA PRO A 12 -13.23 6.82 -7.00
C PRO A 12 -12.79 6.39 -5.60
N TYR A 13 -12.00 5.32 -5.51
CA TYR A 13 -11.52 4.80 -4.21
C TYR A 13 -10.72 5.86 -3.43
N THR A 14 -9.94 6.70 -4.11
CA THR A 14 -9.20 7.81 -3.51
C THR A 14 -10.08 8.80 -2.73
N HIS A 15 -11.30 9.08 -3.20
CA HIS A 15 -12.24 9.98 -2.52
C HIS A 15 -12.74 9.38 -1.21
N ARG A 16 -12.96 8.05 -1.20
CA ARG A 16 -13.36 7.34 0.01
C ARG A 16 -12.23 7.29 1.02
N LEU A 17 -11.00 7.02 0.57
CA LEU A 17 -9.82 7.07 1.44
C LEU A 17 -9.68 8.45 2.07
N ARG A 18 -9.80 9.53 1.29
CA ARG A 18 -9.76 10.89 1.82
C ARG A 18 -10.77 11.15 2.94
N LYS A 19 -12.03 10.73 2.77
CA LYS A 19 -13.06 10.84 3.82
C LYS A 19 -12.70 10.05 5.07
N ILE A 20 -12.16 8.84 4.91
CA ILE A 20 -11.69 8.03 6.05
C ILE A 20 -10.57 8.76 6.78
N LEU A 21 -9.63 9.38 6.07
CA LEU A 21 -8.55 10.15 6.69
C LEU A 21 -9.03 11.40 7.44
N ASP A 22 -10.16 11.99 7.04
CA ASP A 22 -10.78 13.11 7.78
C ASP A 22 -11.38 12.65 9.13
N GLU A 23 -11.81 11.39 9.23
CA GLU A 23 -12.43 10.80 10.43
C GLU A 23 -11.43 10.09 11.34
N TYR A 24 -10.34 9.54 10.79
CA TYR A 24 -9.35 8.76 11.52
C TYR A 24 -8.13 9.61 11.90
N PRO A 25 -7.76 9.64 13.20
CA PRO A 25 -6.70 10.49 13.67
C PRO A 25 -5.35 10.04 13.10
N ASP A 26 -4.58 11.05 12.70
CA ASP A 26 -3.22 10.91 12.20
C ASP A 26 -2.20 10.77 13.35
N GLY A 27 -0.96 10.42 13.03
CA GLY A 27 0.14 10.27 14.00
C GLY A 27 0.24 8.86 14.58
N SER A 28 0.60 8.72 15.86
CA SER A 28 0.94 7.41 16.45
C SER A 28 -0.22 6.40 16.46
N GLN A 29 -1.47 6.84 16.24
CA GLN A 29 -2.59 5.93 16.02
C GLN A 29 -2.36 5.01 14.82
N ILE A 30 -1.72 5.47 13.75
CA ILE A 30 -1.41 4.63 12.57
C ILE A 30 -0.60 3.39 12.98
N LEU A 31 0.36 3.56 13.90
CA LEU A 31 1.17 2.46 14.41
C LEU A 31 0.33 1.49 15.26
N ARG A 32 -0.63 2.00 16.02
CA ARG A 32 -1.58 1.19 16.80
C ARG A 32 -2.48 0.37 15.89
N GLU A 33 -2.97 0.93 14.80
CA GLU A 33 -3.76 0.18 13.80
C GLU A 33 -2.93 -0.91 13.12
N ILE A 34 -1.66 -0.65 12.78
CA ILE A 34 -0.77 -1.68 12.22
C ILE A 34 -0.52 -2.80 13.24
N LEU A 35 -0.27 -2.44 14.51
CA LEU A 35 -0.09 -3.43 15.57
C LEU A 35 -1.35 -4.28 15.76
N GLN A 36 -2.53 -3.65 15.80
CA GLN A 36 -3.80 -4.36 15.92
C GLN A 36 -4.03 -5.34 14.78
N ASN A 37 -3.71 -4.95 13.53
CA ASN A 37 -3.82 -5.88 12.38
C ASN A 37 -2.89 -7.10 12.55
N SER A 38 -1.70 -6.90 13.11
CA SER A 38 -0.78 -7.99 13.42
C SER A 38 -1.28 -8.89 14.55
N ASP A 39 -1.88 -8.32 15.60
CA ASP A 39 -2.50 -9.06 16.69
C ASP A 39 -3.72 -9.88 16.20
N ASP A 40 -4.57 -9.29 15.37
CA ASP A 40 -5.73 -9.94 14.75
C ASP A 40 -5.31 -11.08 13.81
N ALA A 41 -4.16 -10.91 13.15
CA ALA A 41 -3.50 -11.95 12.35
C ALA A 41 -2.73 -12.97 13.20
N GLN A 42 -2.83 -12.90 14.54
CA GLN A 42 -2.16 -13.80 15.48
C GLN A 42 -0.64 -13.83 15.33
N SER A 43 -0.05 -12.69 14.93
CA SER A 43 1.40 -12.53 14.86
C SER A 43 1.99 -12.55 16.27
N THR A 44 3.17 -13.15 16.43
CA THR A 44 3.88 -13.17 17.71
C THR A 44 4.82 -11.97 17.88
N GLU A 45 5.13 -11.29 16.79
CA GLU A 45 6.01 -10.12 16.77
C GLU A 45 5.51 -9.08 15.77
N GLN A 46 5.72 -7.80 16.10
CA GLN A 46 5.58 -6.67 15.20
C GLN A 46 6.83 -5.79 15.32
N ILE A 47 7.54 -5.60 14.21
CA ILE A 47 8.70 -4.71 14.11
C ILE A 47 8.32 -3.49 13.27
N PHE A 48 8.63 -2.29 13.75
CA PHE A 48 8.56 -1.07 12.97
C PHE A 48 9.96 -0.58 12.64
N ILE A 49 10.18 -0.17 11.39
CA ILE A 49 11.48 0.29 10.90
C ILE A 49 11.27 1.62 10.19
N LEU A 50 11.98 2.66 10.63
CA LEU A 50 12.10 3.89 9.87
C LEU A 50 13.29 3.76 8.92
N ASP A 51 13.00 3.65 7.63
CA ASP A 51 13.99 3.56 6.58
C ASP A 51 14.27 4.94 5.98
N HIS A 52 15.47 5.47 6.24
CA HIS A 52 15.92 6.78 5.71
C HIS A 52 16.52 6.68 4.30
N ASN A 53 16.67 5.47 3.74
CA ASN A 53 17.38 5.29 2.48
C ASN A 53 16.57 5.80 1.28
N THR A 54 17.30 6.18 0.24
CA THR A 54 16.77 6.32 -1.13
C THR A 54 17.45 5.27 -1.98
N TYR A 55 16.66 4.51 -2.73
CA TYR A 55 17.12 3.38 -3.52
C TYR A 55 17.30 3.76 -4.99
N PRO A 56 18.11 3.01 -5.74
CA PRO A 56 18.20 3.16 -7.19
C PRO A 56 16.82 2.91 -7.85
N SER A 57 16.69 3.32 -9.11
CA SER A 57 15.41 3.35 -9.83
C SER A 57 15.58 3.04 -11.33
N GLN A 58 16.64 2.32 -11.68
CA GLN A 58 17.00 1.96 -13.06
C GLN A 58 16.27 0.69 -13.51
N SER A 59 15.96 -0.21 -12.58
CA SER A 59 15.33 -1.51 -12.85
C SER A 59 14.09 -1.71 -11.98
N LEU A 60 13.05 -0.92 -12.27
CA LEU A 60 11.73 -1.00 -11.65
C LEU A 60 10.72 -1.65 -12.61
N PHE A 61 9.55 -2.02 -12.10
CA PHE A 61 8.48 -2.52 -12.96
C PHE A 61 8.04 -1.46 -13.99
N GLU A 62 7.73 -1.91 -15.19
CA GLU A 62 7.05 -1.11 -16.19
C GLU A 62 5.56 -1.47 -16.15
N PRO A 63 4.66 -0.55 -15.78
CA PRO A 63 3.24 -0.84 -15.73
C PRO A 63 2.72 -1.14 -17.14
N ASP A 64 1.92 -2.19 -17.26
CA ASP A 64 1.39 -2.62 -18.55
C ASP A 64 0.25 -1.68 -18.98
N TYR A 65 0.59 -0.71 -19.83
CA TYR A 65 -0.27 0.19 -20.60
C TYR A 65 -1.70 0.42 -20.06
N VAL A 66 -1.83 0.94 -18.85
CA VAL A 66 -3.04 1.70 -18.50
C VAL A 66 -2.88 3.08 -19.15
N ASP A 67 -3.85 3.51 -19.96
CA ASP A 67 -3.86 4.84 -20.63
C ASP A 67 -3.53 6.01 -19.67
N ASN A 68 -3.72 5.82 -18.36
CA ASN A 68 -3.41 6.80 -17.32
C ASN A 68 -1.90 6.94 -17.04
N TYR A 69 -1.10 5.88 -17.16
CA TYR A 69 0.34 5.92 -16.89
C TYR A 69 1.06 6.95 -17.79
N GLN A 70 0.75 6.95 -19.08
CA GLN A 70 1.29 7.94 -20.02
C GLN A 70 0.72 9.35 -19.80
N ARG A 71 -0.51 9.47 -19.29
CA ARG A 71 -1.19 10.76 -19.06
C ARG A 71 -0.64 11.52 -17.87
N THR A 72 -0.14 10.82 -16.86
CA THR A 72 0.31 11.45 -15.61
C THR A 72 1.82 11.69 -15.57
N ASN A 73 2.59 11.13 -16.52
CA ASN A 73 4.07 11.17 -16.54
C ASN A 73 4.68 10.74 -15.19
N LEU A 74 3.99 9.86 -14.48
CA LEU A 74 4.40 9.36 -13.18
C LEU A 74 5.25 8.10 -13.37
N LYS A 75 6.26 7.94 -12.54
CA LYS A 75 7.17 6.79 -12.55
C LYS A 75 7.21 6.19 -11.15
N LEU A 76 7.40 4.87 -11.06
CA LEU A 76 7.50 4.17 -9.77
C LEU A 76 8.70 4.63 -8.93
N ASP A 77 9.67 5.34 -9.52
CA ASP A 77 10.85 5.90 -8.85
C ASP A 77 10.49 6.80 -7.66
N ARG A 78 9.33 7.47 -7.67
CA ARG A 78 8.85 8.28 -6.53
C ARG A 78 8.67 7.48 -5.24
N PHE A 79 8.49 6.16 -5.34
CA PHE A 79 8.31 5.27 -4.19
C PHE A 79 9.63 4.65 -3.68
N GLN A 80 10.77 5.01 -4.30
CA GLN A 80 12.11 4.55 -3.90
C GLN A 80 12.76 5.40 -2.79
N GLY A 81 12.05 6.39 -2.24
CA GLY A 81 12.55 7.25 -1.16
C GLY A 81 12.40 6.66 0.25
N PRO A 82 12.55 7.49 1.31
CA PRO A 82 12.34 7.08 2.69
C PRO A 82 10.94 6.48 2.93
N ALA A 83 10.85 5.54 3.87
CA ALA A 83 9.61 4.81 4.15
C ALA A 83 9.48 4.40 5.62
N LEU A 84 8.25 4.22 6.07
CA LEU A 84 7.96 3.35 7.21
C LEU A 84 7.88 1.91 6.69
N LEU A 85 8.52 0.96 7.37
CA LEU A 85 8.27 -0.46 7.16
C LEU A 85 7.67 -1.05 8.42
N SER A 86 6.81 -2.05 8.23
CA SER A 86 6.27 -2.86 9.31
C SER A 86 6.45 -4.34 8.94
N ARG A 87 6.95 -5.14 9.88
CA ARG A 87 7.19 -6.58 9.67
C ARG A 87 6.53 -7.38 10.78
N ASN A 88 5.84 -8.44 10.41
CA ASN A 88 5.19 -9.35 11.34
C ASN A 88 5.47 -10.82 10.94
N THR A 89 5.16 -11.75 11.84
CA THR A 89 5.46 -13.19 11.66
C THR A 89 4.34 -13.95 10.93
N THR A 90 3.20 -13.32 10.68
CA THR A 90 2.07 -13.98 10.01
C THR A 90 2.17 -13.83 8.51
N THR A 91 1.98 -14.93 7.79
CA THR A 91 1.84 -14.92 6.33
C THR A 91 0.36 -14.77 5.97
N PHE A 92 0.02 -13.80 5.12
CA PHE A 92 -1.37 -13.62 4.68
C PHE A 92 -1.82 -14.79 3.81
N GLU A 93 -3.04 -15.25 4.08
CA GLU A 93 -3.73 -16.26 3.29
C GLU A 93 -4.65 -15.60 2.25
N GLU A 94 -5.09 -16.37 1.25
CA GLU A 94 -5.98 -15.88 0.19
C GLU A 94 -7.22 -15.16 0.73
N LYS A 95 -7.79 -15.62 1.86
CA LYS A 95 -8.95 -14.98 2.51
C LYS A 95 -8.66 -13.55 2.99
N ASP A 96 -7.42 -13.29 3.41
CA ASP A 96 -6.97 -11.99 3.93
C ASP A 96 -6.81 -11.01 2.77
N PHE A 97 -6.29 -11.51 1.63
CA PHE A 97 -6.25 -10.75 0.37
C PHE A 97 -7.63 -10.43 -0.16
N GLN A 98 -8.55 -11.39 -0.17
CA GLN A 98 -9.92 -11.14 -0.60
C GLN A 98 -10.61 -10.09 0.28
N SER A 99 -10.26 -10.01 1.56
CA SER A 99 -10.75 -8.97 2.46
C SER A 99 -10.14 -7.60 2.16
N LEU A 100 -8.83 -7.55 1.91
CA LEU A 100 -8.12 -6.33 1.47
C LEU A 100 -8.64 -5.80 0.13
N LEU A 101 -8.87 -6.68 -0.85
CA LEU A 101 -9.41 -6.32 -2.16
C LEU A 101 -10.87 -5.87 -2.09
N LYS A 102 -11.70 -6.49 -1.24
CA LYS A 102 -13.09 -6.05 -0.99
C LYS A 102 -13.17 -4.68 -0.33
N LEU A 103 -12.18 -4.28 0.46
CA LEU A 103 -12.10 -2.92 0.99
C LEU A 103 -11.93 -1.88 -0.13
N ALA A 104 -11.15 -2.23 -1.16
CA ALA A 104 -10.95 -1.40 -2.36
C ALA A 104 -12.17 -1.43 -3.30
N ASP A 105 -12.93 -2.54 -3.34
CA ASP A 105 -14.10 -2.65 -4.21
C ASP A 105 -15.36 -1.98 -3.62
N SER A 106 -15.62 -0.77 -4.11
CA SER A 106 -16.65 0.18 -3.68
C SER A 106 -18.13 -0.26 -3.74
N GLU A 107 -18.44 -1.51 -4.13
CA GLU A 107 -19.83 -1.90 -4.45
C GLU A 107 -20.76 -2.04 -3.23
N LYS A 108 -20.23 -2.12 -2.01
CA LYS A 108 -21.05 -2.39 -0.82
C LYS A 108 -20.81 -1.35 0.28
N ARG A 109 -21.55 -0.24 0.18
CA ARG A 109 -21.63 0.80 1.22
C ARG A 109 -22.16 0.28 2.57
N ASP A 110 -22.88 -0.84 2.59
CA ASP A 110 -23.63 -1.33 3.76
C ASP A 110 -23.03 -2.58 4.44
N GLN A 111 -21.79 -2.98 4.12
CA GLN A 111 -21.14 -4.16 4.75
C GLN A 111 -19.89 -3.81 5.57
N PHE A 112 -19.80 -2.59 6.10
CA PHE A 112 -18.66 -2.19 6.95
C PHE A 112 -18.71 -2.76 8.38
N ASP A 113 -19.86 -3.26 8.83
CA ASP A 113 -20.02 -3.77 10.20
C ASP A 113 -19.44 -5.18 10.42
N LYS A 114 -18.91 -5.84 9.37
CA LYS A 114 -18.29 -7.16 9.47
C LYS A 114 -17.10 -7.28 8.53
N ILE A 115 -15.95 -6.74 8.92
CA ILE A 115 -14.72 -6.93 8.16
C ILE A 115 -13.77 -7.79 9.01
N GLY A 116 -13.22 -8.84 8.39
CA GLY A 116 -12.22 -9.71 8.99
C GLY A 116 -10.90 -8.97 9.28
N VAL A 117 -9.81 -9.73 9.41
CA VAL A 117 -8.47 -9.39 9.95
C VAL A 117 -7.86 -8.02 9.55
N MET A 118 -8.36 -7.35 8.51
CA MET A 118 -7.99 -5.97 8.17
C MET A 118 -9.21 -5.06 8.28
N GLY A 119 -9.35 -4.39 9.43
CA GLY A 119 -10.40 -3.42 9.69
C GLY A 119 -10.25 -2.13 8.86
N VAL A 120 -11.21 -1.21 9.00
CA VAL A 120 -11.16 0.15 8.40
C VAL A 120 -9.86 0.88 8.79
N GLY A 121 -9.29 0.55 9.95
CA GLY A 121 -8.03 1.06 10.48
C GLY A 121 -6.81 0.84 9.58
N PHE A 122 -6.81 -0.19 8.72
CA PHE A 122 -5.75 -0.36 7.71
C PHE A 122 -5.64 0.87 6.80
N ASN A 123 -6.75 1.54 6.47
CA ASN A 123 -6.71 2.71 5.58
C ASN A 123 -6.02 3.93 6.22
N SER A 124 -5.76 3.92 7.53
CA SER A 124 -5.02 5.00 8.20
C SER A 124 -3.58 5.15 7.67
N ILE A 125 -2.99 4.10 7.09
CA ILE A 125 -1.67 4.16 6.44
C ILE A 125 -1.63 5.17 5.29
N TYR A 126 -2.79 5.51 4.69
CA TYR A 126 -2.82 6.49 3.61
C TYR A 126 -2.60 7.93 4.08
N HIS A 127 -2.56 8.18 5.40
CA HIS A 127 -2.00 9.44 5.91
C HIS A 127 -0.54 9.61 5.49
N ILE A 128 0.25 8.53 5.47
CA ILE A 128 1.70 8.59 5.22
C ILE A 128 2.11 8.25 3.79
N THR A 129 1.31 7.47 3.05
CA THR A 129 1.68 6.98 1.71
C THR A 129 0.50 6.99 0.74
N ASP A 130 0.76 7.07 -0.56
CA ASP A 130 -0.25 6.90 -1.61
C ASP A 130 -0.32 5.48 -2.16
N SER A 131 0.80 4.74 -2.13
CA SER A 131 0.91 3.40 -2.70
C SER A 131 1.76 2.51 -1.78
N PRO A 132 1.14 1.85 -0.80
CA PRO A 132 1.84 0.86 0.01
C PRO A 132 2.11 -0.40 -0.81
N SER A 133 3.23 -1.06 -0.53
CA SER A 133 3.55 -2.37 -1.10
C SER A 133 4.01 -3.33 -0.02
N PHE A 134 3.85 -4.63 -0.24
CA PHE A 134 4.22 -5.63 0.75
C PHE A 134 4.56 -6.99 0.16
N ILE A 135 5.36 -7.74 0.92
CA ILE A 135 5.74 -9.12 0.62
C ILE A 135 5.20 -10.03 1.72
N THR A 136 4.61 -11.15 1.33
CA THR A 136 4.13 -12.20 2.23
C THR A 136 4.15 -13.54 1.52
N GLY A 137 4.84 -14.53 2.09
CA GLY A 137 5.10 -15.78 1.40
C GLY A 137 5.84 -15.54 0.08
N ASP A 138 5.30 -16.06 -1.01
CA ASP A 138 5.80 -15.90 -2.39
C ASP A 138 5.24 -14.68 -3.12
N LYS A 139 4.39 -13.89 -2.47
CA LYS A 139 3.64 -12.81 -3.12
C LYS A 139 4.29 -11.46 -2.88
N TYR A 140 4.35 -10.66 -3.94
CA TYR A 140 4.62 -9.23 -3.88
C TYR A 140 3.40 -8.46 -4.36
N ILE A 141 2.92 -7.52 -3.56
CA ILE A 141 1.69 -6.78 -3.81
C ILE A 141 1.98 -5.28 -3.78
N ILE A 142 1.43 -4.55 -4.74
CA ILE A 142 1.40 -3.09 -4.77
C ILE A 142 -0.07 -2.66 -4.75
N LEU A 143 -0.44 -1.79 -3.82
CA LEU A 143 -1.76 -1.15 -3.82
C LEU A 143 -1.63 0.21 -4.50
N ASP A 144 -2.50 0.48 -5.48
CA ASP A 144 -2.49 1.72 -6.25
C ASP A 144 -3.91 2.31 -6.33
N PRO A 145 -4.42 2.90 -5.23
CA PRO A 145 -5.77 3.44 -5.19
C PRO A 145 -6.05 4.54 -6.22
N HIS A 146 -5.01 5.25 -6.67
CA HIS A 146 -5.12 6.31 -7.68
C HIS A 146 -5.21 5.76 -9.11
N GLU A 147 -4.90 4.48 -9.29
CA GLU A 147 -4.79 3.83 -10.59
C GLU A 147 -3.80 4.55 -11.51
N TRP A 148 -2.68 5.01 -10.94
CA TRP A 148 -1.61 5.67 -11.67
C TRP A 148 -0.83 4.70 -12.56
N TYR A 149 -0.66 3.47 -12.10
CA TYR A 149 0.16 2.41 -12.69
C TYR A 149 -0.66 1.15 -12.95
N PHE A 150 -1.55 0.77 -12.02
CA PHE A 150 -2.32 -0.47 -12.04
C PHE A 150 -3.81 -0.20 -11.85
N ASN A 151 -4.67 -1.17 -12.16
CA ASN A 151 -6.12 -1.03 -11.95
C ASN A 151 -6.50 -1.26 -10.47
N GLY A 152 -6.03 -0.38 -9.59
CA GLY A 152 -6.26 -0.40 -8.13
C GLY A 152 -5.15 -1.09 -7.34
N GLY A 153 -4.38 -1.95 -8.00
CA GLY A 153 -3.26 -2.68 -7.43
C GLY A 153 -2.87 -3.86 -8.30
N ILE A 154 -1.80 -4.56 -7.92
CA ILE A 154 -1.30 -5.72 -8.63
C ILE A 154 -0.62 -6.69 -7.65
N GLN A 155 -0.67 -7.98 -7.98
CA GLN A 155 -0.02 -9.05 -7.25
C GLN A 155 0.87 -9.85 -8.21
N PHE A 156 2.06 -10.18 -7.74
CA PHE A 156 3.04 -11.00 -8.45
C PHE A 156 3.50 -12.16 -7.58
N ASP A 157 3.90 -13.26 -8.22
CA ASP A 157 4.69 -14.33 -7.58
C ASP A 157 6.18 -14.05 -7.84
N PHE A 158 6.83 -13.37 -6.89
CA PHE A 158 8.19 -12.87 -7.10
C PHE A 158 9.24 -13.99 -7.10
N VAL A 159 8.92 -15.14 -6.50
CA VAL A 159 9.83 -16.29 -6.40
C VAL A 159 9.80 -17.09 -7.69
N LYS A 160 8.60 -17.47 -8.14
CA LYS A 160 8.42 -18.27 -9.37
C LYS A 160 8.90 -17.52 -10.60
N GLU A 161 8.61 -16.23 -10.68
CA GLU A 161 8.99 -15.37 -11.80
C GLU A 161 10.41 -14.80 -11.63
N GLN A 162 11.08 -15.05 -10.50
CA GLN A 162 12.43 -14.57 -10.20
C GLN A 162 12.59 -13.05 -10.35
N LEU A 163 11.55 -12.28 -10.01
CA LEU A 163 11.43 -10.84 -10.31
C LEU A 163 12.55 -10.00 -9.71
N SER A 164 13.15 -10.43 -8.60
CA SER A 164 14.30 -9.73 -8.00
C SER A 164 15.57 -9.75 -8.86
N LYS A 165 15.67 -10.65 -9.85
CA LYS A 165 16.78 -10.68 -10.82
C LYS A 165 16.61 -9.66 -11.92
N ASP A 166 15.39 -9.53 -12.44
CA ASP A 166 15.08 -8.65 -13.56
C ASP A 166 14.80 -7.22 -13.10
N TYR A 167 14.24 -7.07 -11.89
CA TYR A 167 13.86 -5.79 -11.28
C TYR A 167 14.48 -5.60 -9.88
N PRO A 168 15.81 -5.67 -9.74
CA PRO A 168 16.48 -5.63 -8.44
C PRO A 168 16.16 -4.36 -7.63
N ASP A 169 15.98 -3.22 -8.30
CA ASP A 169 15.70 -1.95 -7.63
C ASP A 169 14.30 -1.93 -7.00
N GLN A 170 13.33 -2.67 -7.57
CA GLN A 170 11.98 -2.80 -7.03
C GLN A 170 11.97 -3.52 -5.67
N PHE A 171 12.88 -4.49 -5.48
CA PHE A 171 12.96 -5.34 -4.30
C PHE A 171 14.02 -4.91 -3.28
N ALA A 172 15.03 -4.13 -3.71
CA ALA A 172 16.09 -3.60 -2.85
C ALA A 172 15.58 -2.97 -1.53
N PRO A 173 14.45 -2.24 -1.51
CA PRO A 173 13.97 -1.62 -0.29
C PRO A 173 13.49 -2.57 0.81
N PHE A 174 13.16 -3.81 0.48
CA PHE A 174 12.69 -4.79 1.47
C PHE A 174 13.84 -5.42 2.27
N LYS A 175 15.07 -5.39 1.75
CA LYS A 175 16.27 -5.98 2.39
C LYS A 175 16.09 -7.43 2.82
N ILE A 176 15.32 -8.20 2.06
CA ILE A 176 15.10 -9.64 2.26
C ILE A 176 15.68 -10.44 1.10
N SER A 177 15.93 -11.73 1.36
CA SER A 177 16.23 -12.69 0.31
C SER A 177 14.97 -12.94 -0.51
N CYS A 178 15.05 -12.71 -1.83
CA CYS A 178 13.90 -12.83 -2.74
C CYS A 178 13.95 -14.12 -3.60
N ASP A 179 14.80 -15.07 -3.23
CA ASP A 179 15.00 -16.38 -3.88
C ASP A 179 14.03 -17.46 -3.35
N LYS A 180 13.32 -17.18 -2.25
CA LYS A 180 12.39 -18.10 -1.59
C LYS A 180 11.24 -17.33 -0.96
N PRO A 181 10.12 -18.01 -0.63
CA PRO A 181 9.02 -17.38 0.09
C PRO A 181 9.47 -16.77 1.42
N PHE A 182 9.00 -15.56 1.71
CA PHE A 182 9.22 -14.89 2.97
C PHE A 182 8.30 -15.45 4.07
N ASN A 183 8.88 -15.83 5.21
CA ASN A 183 8.10 -16.31 6.34
C ASN A 183 7.61 -15.12 7.18
N GLY A 184 6.36 -14.74 6.98
CA GLY A 184 5.72 -13.57 7.59
C GLY A 184 5.27 -12.56 6.55
N THR A 185 5.01 -11.33 6.99
CA THR A 185 4.64 -10.21 6.12
C THR A 185 5.53 -9.01 6.39
N ILE A 186 5.99 -8.34 5.33
CA ILE A 186 6.70 -7.05 5.42
C ILE A 186 6.01 -6.03 4.51
N PHE A 187 5.50 -4.97 5.12
CA PHE A 187 4.98 -3.82 4.42
C PHE A 187 6.04 -2.74 4.30
N ARG A 188 5.93 -1.99 3.21
CA ARG A 188 6.64 -0.76 2.95
C ARG A 188 5.62 0.33 2.61
N TYR A 189 5.72 1.43 3.34
CA TYR A 189 4.90 2.63 3.20
C TYR A 189 5.84 3.80 2.81
N PRO A 190 6.13 4.00 1.51
CA PRO A 190 6.94 5.12 1.04
C PRO A 190 6.30 6.44 1.47
N LEU A 191 7.09 7.34 2.08
CA LEU A 191 6.56 8.58 2.62
C LEU A 191 6.15 9.54 1.50
N ARG A 192 4.92 10.06 1.57
CA ARG A 192 4.41 11.03 0.60
C ARG A 192 5.30 12.27 0.55
N THR A 193 5.84 12.53 -0.63
CA THR A 193 6.71 13.68 -0.89
C THR A 193 5.90 14.93 -1.30
N ASN A 194 6.58 16.08 -1.40
CA ASN A 194 5.95 17.29 -1.95
C ASN A 194 5.42 17.06 -3.38
N GLN A 195 6.16 16.32 -4.20
CA GLN A 195 5.74 16.04 -5.58
C GLN A 195 4.46 15.19 -5.61
N ASP A 196 4.38 14.19 -4.74
CA ASP A 196 3.20 13.32 -4.65
C ASP A 196 1.98 14.08 -4.15
N SER A 197 2.18 15.00 -3.18
CA SER A 197 1.09 15.79 -2.58
C SER A 197 0.33 16.69 -3.55
N VAL A 198 0.96 17.05 -4.68
CA VAL A 198 0.32 17.85 -5.74
C VAL A 198 -0.67 16.99 -6.54
N ASP A 199 -0.31 15.75 -6.81
CA ASP A 199 -1.09 14.83 -7.66
C ASP A 199 -2.06 13.97 -6.84
N SER A 200 -1.82 13.80 -5.54
CA SER A 200 -2.59 12.89 -4.71
C SER A 200 -4.00 13.38 -4.43
N LYS A 201 -4.98 12.57 -4.83
CA LYS A 201 -6.40 12.75 -4.49
C LYS A 201 -6.76 12.23 -3.08
N ILE A 202 -5.85 11.52 -2.41
CA ILE A 202 -6.07 10.97 -1.07
C ILE A 202 -5.73 11.99 0.00
N SER A 203 -4.52 12.55 -0.03
CA SER A 203 -4.04 13.52 0.95
C SER A 203 -2.96 14.42 0.37
N ASN A 204 -2.96 15.70 0.76
CA ASN A 204 -1.91 16.66 0.44
C ASN A 204 -0.87 16.78 1.57
N LYS A 205 -0.97 15.96 2.63
CA LYS A 205 -0.03 16.00 3.75
C LYS A 205 1.25 15.26 3.39
N VAL A 206 2.36 16.00 3.43
CA VAL A 206 3.72 15.49 3.23
C VAL A 206 4.25 14.90 4.52
N TYR A 207 4.92 13.75 4.41
CA TYR A 207 5.57 13.08 5.53
C TYR A 207 7.08 13.09 5.35
N LYS A 208 7.79 13.47 6.42
CA LYS A 208 9.24 13.37 6.50
C LYS A 208 9.63 12.32 7.55
N PRO A 209 10.84 11.74 7.49
CA PRO A 209 11.29 10.77 8.47
C PRO A 209 11.17 11.25 9.92
N GLU A 210 11.37 12.54 10.19
CA GLU A 210 11.25 13.12 11.53
C GLU A 210 9.83 12.97 12.10
N ALA A 211 8.80 13.08 11.26
CA ALA A 211 7.42 12.89 11.70
C ALA A 211 7.15 11.44 12.11
N ILE A 212 7.75 10.47 11.43
CA ILE A 212 7.65 9.04 11.80
C ILE A 212 8.44 8.77 13.08
N LEU A 213 9.62 9.37 13.24
CA LEU A 213 10.41 9.28 14.46
C LEU A 213 9.64 9.84 15.66
N ASP A 214 8.96 10.98 15.49
CA ASP A 214 8.07 11.55 16.51
C ASP A 214 6.90 10.61 16.83
N MET A 215 6.37 9.89 15.85
CA MET A 215 5.34 8.86 16.09
C MET A 215 5.89 7.71 16.93
N PHE A 216 7.11 7.24 16.66
CA PHE A 216 7.77 6.21 17.48
C PHE A 216 7.99 6.65 18.92
N HIS A 217 8.38 7.91 19.16
CA HIS A 217 8.55 8.43 20.51
C HIS A 217 7.22 8.55 21.30
N LYS A 218 6.09 8.66 20.60
CA LYS A 218 4.75 8.82 21.19
C LYS A 218 3.93 7.52 21.21
N PHE A 219 4.47 6.43 20.68
CA PHE A 219 3.82 5.13 20.60
C PHE A 219 3.93 4.39 21.92
#